data_AF-A0A9D0ZRY8-F1
#
_entry.id   AF-A0A9D0ZRY8-F1
#
_cell.length_a   1.000
_cell.length_b   1.000
_cell.length_c   1.000
_cell.angle_alpha   90.00
_cell.angle_beta   90.00
_cell.angle_gamma   90.00
#
_symmetry.space_group_name_H-M   'P 1'
#
loop_
_entity.id
_entity.type
_entity.pdbx_description
1 polymer ?
#
loop_
_entity_poly.entity_id
_entity_poly.type
_entity_poly.pdbx_seq_one_letter_code
_entity_poly.pdbx_strand_id
1 'polypeptide(L)'
;MKNVYYPLAGMNYIIDDLAEIIKNKMDGKKEIVLWLSAQVNSYPHVGTLTNFISAFALAKHFKKYYNVPVKIKVELLESVTGEEFMIDGIKYYKNLNIVKDNNGLTIKEKFFPYFKELLDKLSKKDKINYEVLFFYDYQKNPLVKEALYEVIQNEKELRYTLDPKNGEIRLRVPCPKCGLTEKHLSNTKIKAVDNKIIINSFCPKHGNFEVKIDKNSNDNFDMNVPLRYLVKILYLLKQDKIDNSLNVIVDGGDWSGMWPLRVYMEPLLKMKIHDVPSIIYTPTILDWSGSKLSKRMYVGNEAYREYLKEGLINYSEFYNQYGEIGFERLYNEINSWVLSPKKFIRDYTIEYIDAILKDEKINYI
;
A
#
# COMPACT_ATOMS: atom_id res chain seq x y z
N MET A 1 -6.73 35.36 -5.18
CA MET A 1 -6.50 34.76 -3.85
C MET A 1 -7.47 33.60 -3.74
N LYS A 2 -6.97 32.37 -3.50
CA LYS A 2 -7.81 31.17 -3.39
C LYS A 2 -8.19 30.95 -1.92
N ASN A 3 -9.47 30.78 -1.62
CA ASN A 3 -9.92 30.48 -0.25
C ASN A 3 -9.93 28.96 -0.05
N VAL A 4 -9.36 28.50 1.07
CA VAL A 4 -9.33 27.09 1.45
C VAL A 4 -9.99 26.94 2.81
N TYR A 5 -11.13 26.27 2.81
CA TYR A 5 -11.93 26.05 4.01
C TYR A 5 -11.59 24.70 4.63
N TYR A 6 -11.39 24.65 5.94
CA TYR A 6 -11.17 23.41 6.69
C TYR A 6 -12.39 23.04 7.55
N PRO A 7 -13.42 22.39 6.97
CA PRO A 7 -14.56 21.93 7.74
C PRO A 7 -14.13 20.86 8.75
N LEU A 8 -14.87 20.76 9.87
CA LEU A 8 -14.69 19.69 10.83
C LEU A 8 -15.21 18.37 10.24
N ALA A 9 -14.36 17.36 10.18
CA ALA A 9 -14.73 15.99 9.86
C ALA A 9 -15.20 15.23 11.11
N GLY A 10 -15.81 14.06 10.95
CA GLY A 10 -16.31 13.26 12.08
C GLY A 10 -15.26 12.95 13.16
N MET A 11 -14.00 12.74 12.75
CA MET A 11 -12.90 12.50 13.69
C MET A 11 -12.56 13.72 14.54
N ASN A 12 -12.81 14.95 14.05
CA ASN A 12 -12.54 16.17 14.82
C ASN A 12 -13.40 16.31 16.09
N TYR A 13 -14.46 15.50 16.23
CA TYR A 13 -15.27 15.49 17.45
C TYR A 13 -14.64 14.65 18.57
N ILE A 14 -13.63 13.83 18.27
CA ILE A 14 -13.05 12.88 19.23
C ILE A 14 -11.53 12.98 19.39
N ILE A 15 -10.85 13.71 18.51
CA ILE A 15 -9.42 13.98 18.60
C ILE A 15 -9.09 15.43 18.29
N ASP A 16 -8.13 15.98 19.02
CA ASP A 16 -7.52 17.29 18.74
C ASP A 16 -6.15 17.14 18.05
N ASP A 17 -5.51 15.99 18.22
CA ASP A 17 -4.20 15.66 17.69
C ASP A 17 -4.21 14.26 17.03
N LEU A 18 -3.57 14.10 15.86
CA LEU A 18 -3.54 12.81 15.15
C LEU A 18 -2.88 11.68 15.93
N ALA A 19 -1.97 11.98 16.87
CA ALA A 19 -1.39 10.98 17.75
C ALA A 19 -2.49 10.25 18.53
N GLU A 20 -3.57 10.93 18.91
CA GLU A 20 -4.63 10.36 19.74
C GLU A 20 -5.35 9.17 19.10
N ILE A 21 -5.30 9.03 17.77
CA ILE A 21 -5.87 7.90 17.01
C ILE A 21 -5.35 6.56 17.49
N ILE A 22 -4.10 6.50 17.96
CA ILE A 22 -3.46 5.25 18.40
C ILE A 22 -3.26 5.19 19.93
N LYS A 23 -3.70 6.21 20.67
CA LYS A 23 -3.39 6.38 22.11
C LYS A 23 -3.84 5.21 22.96
N ASN A 24 -5.03 4.68 22.70
CA ASN A 24 -5.59 3.53 23.42
C ASN A 24 -4.89 2.20 23.13
N LYS A 25 -3.92 2.16 22.21
CA LYS A 25 -3.15 0.96 21.84
C LYS A 25 -1.68 1.05 22.21
N MET A 26 -1.26 2.15 22.82
CA MET A 26 0.14 2.40 23.18
C MET A 26 0.57 1.78 24.51
N ASP A 27 -0.37 1.26 25.31
CA ASP A 27 -0.03 0.64 26.60
C ASP A 27 0.93 -0.55 26.41
N GLY A 28 2.01 -0.55 27.19
CA GLY A 28 3.08 -1.56 27.11
C GLY A 28 3.92 -1.54 25.81
N LYS A 29 3.68 -0.64 24.86
CA LYS A 29 4.37 -0.61 23.57
C LYS A 29 5.73 0.09 23.65
N LYS A 30 6.75 -0.55 23.10
CA LYS A 30 8.15 -0.09 23.13
C LYS A 30 8.58 0.64 21.87
N GLU A 31 7.89 0.44 20.76
CA GLU A 31 8.17 1.11 19.49
C GLU A 31 6.90 1.21 18.62
N ILE A 32 6.89 2.18 17.70
CA ILE A 32 5.88 2.30 16.65
C ILE A 32 6.52 2.02 15.29
N VAL A 33 5.84 1.23 14.46
CA VAL A 33 6.30 0.89 13.10
C VAL A 33 5.22 1.27 12.11
N LEU A 34 5.47 2.29 11.29
CA LEU A 34 4.53 2.68 10.23
C LEU A 34 4.79 1.86 8.98
N TRP A 35 3.74 1.28 8.40
CA TRP A 35 3.81 0.48 7.19
C TRP A 35 3.22 1.23 6.01
N LEU A 36 4.06 1.55 5.03
CA LEU A 36 3.64 2.08 3.72
C LEU A 36 3.58 0.95 2.71
N SER A 37 2.75 1.14 1.68
CA SER A 37 2.72 0.23 0.53
C SER A 37 2.62 1.00 -0.79
N ALA A 38 3.38 0.56 -1.80
CA ALA A 38 3.34 1.14 -3.13
C ALA A 38 3.64 0.09 -4.22
N GLN A 39 3.18 0.34 -5.45
CA GLN A 39 3.55 -0.47 -6.61
C GLN A 39 4.73 0.18 -7.35
N VAL A 40 5.77 -0.59 -7.63
CA VAL A 40 6.99 -0.14 -8.34
C VAL A 40 6.88 -0.32 -9.86
N ASN A 41 5.75 0.09 -10.44
CA ASN A 41 5.44 -0.09 -11.87
C ASN A 41 5.46 1.23 -12.67
N SER A 42 5.74 2.38 -12.06
CA SER A 42 5.90 3.69 -12.74
C SER A 42 6.68 4.64 -11.83
N TYR A 43 7.00 5.82 -12.37
CA TYR A 43 7.39 6.97 -11.56
C TYR A 43 6.37 7.25 -10.45
N PRO A 44 6.82 7.62 -9.24
CA PRO A 44 5.97 8.19 -8.21
C PRO A 44 5.25 9.44 -8.76
N HIS A 45 3.95 9.55 -8.51
CA HIS A 45 3.19 10.77 -8.79
C HIS A 45 2.97 11.56 -7.50
N VAL A 46 2.39 12.76 -7.58
CA VAL A 46 2.19 13.63 -6.42
C VAL A 46 1.33 12.99 -5.32
N GLY A 47 0.45 12.05 -5.65
CA GLY A 47 -0.27 11.23 -4.67
C GLY A 47 0.65 10.29 -3.89
N THR A 48 1.63 9.66 -4.56
CA THR A 48 2.67 8.86 -3.90
C THR A 48 3.54 9.75 -2.99
N LEU A 49 3.96 10.93 -3.48
CA LEU A 49 4.70 11.90 -2.67
C LEU A 49 3.87 12.30 -1.44
N THR A 50 2.58 12.56 -1.63
CA THR A 50 1.67 12.96 -0.54
C THR A 50 1.58 11.89 0.55
N ASN A 51 1.38 10.63 0.17
CA ASN A 51 1.34 9.52 1.11
C ASN A 51 2.67 9.35 1.86
N PHE A 52 3.80 9.38 1.13
CA PHE A 52 5.12 9.19 1.74
C PHE A 52 5.48 10.35 2.68
N ILE A 53 5.30 11.61 2.27
CA ILE A 53 5.54 12.77 3.14
C ILE A 53 4.64 12.71 4.37
N SER A 54 3.35 12.36 4.20
CA SER A 54 2.41 12.21 5.32
C SER A 54 2.87 11.18 6.33
N ALA A 55 3.37 10.02 5.88
CA ALA A 55 3.85 8.96 6.75
C ALA A 55 5.13 9.36 7.52
N PHE A 56 6.07 10.06 6.87
CA PHE A 56 7.24 10.59 7.56
C PHE A 56 6.88 11.69 8.56
N ALA A 57 5.94 12.58 8.21
CA ALA A 57 5.42 13.59 9.11
C ALA A 57 4.71 12.97 10.33
N LEU A 58 3.88 11.94 10.12
CA LEU A 58 3.27 11.14 11.19
C LEU A 58 4.33 10.47 12.07
N ALA A 59 5.33 9.83 11.48
CA ALA A 59 6.39 9.15 12.24
C ALA A 59 7.16 10.13 13.14
N LYS A 60 7.53 11.30 12.61
CA LYS A 60 8.17 12.37 13.37
C LYS A 60 7.27 12.87 14.50
N HIS A 61 5.99 13.08 14.22
CA HIS A 61 5.01 13.54 15.20
C HIS A 61 4.82 12.52 16.33
N PHE A 62 4.62 11.24 15.99
CA PHE A 62 4.45 10.16 16.96
C PHE A 62 5.70 9.95 17.81
N LYS A 63 6.90 10.05 17.21
CA LYS A 63 8.17 9.97 17.95
C LYS A 63 8.25 11.05 19.02
N LYS A 64 7.83 12.28 18.70
CA LYS A 64 7.80 13.39 19.65
C LYS A 64 6.69 13.22 20.70
N TYR A 65 5.50 12.85 20.28
CA TYR A 65 4.31 12.76 21.16
C TYR A 65 4.42 11.62 22.17
N TYR A 66 4.78 10.42 21.69
CA TYR A 66 4.85 9.21 22.53
C TYR A 66 6.22 8.99 23.18
N ASN A 67 7.25 9.70 22.73
CA ASN A 67 8.62 9.55 23.21
C ASN A 67 9.13 8.09 23.16
N VAL A 68 8.75 7.37 22.09
CA VAL A 68 9.23 6.01 21.79
C VAL A 68 9.94 5.99 20.43
N PRO A 69 10.82 5.01 20.17
CA PRO A 69 11.35 4.78 18.84
C PRO A 69 10.23 4.62 17.79
N VAL A 70 10.42 5.27 16.64
CA VAL A 70 9.54 5.15 15.47
C VAL A 70 10.37 4.87 14.23
N LYS A 71 9.95 3.89 13.44
CA LYS A 71 10.54 3.53 12.14
C LYS A 71 9.47 3.28 11.08
N ILE A 72 9.86 3.32 9.82
CA ILE A 72 8.96 3.09 8.69
C ILE A 72 9.37 1.82 7.95
N LYS A 73 8.42 0.97 7.60
CA LYS A 73 8.59 -0.14 6.67
C LYS A 73 7.84 0.18 5.38
N VAL A 74 8.53 0.16 4.26
CA VAL A 74 7.96 0.45 2.94
C VAL A 74 7.88 -0.86 2.15
N GLU A 75 6.67 -1.39 2.05
CA GLU A 75 6.38 -2.58 1.25
C GLU A 75 6.20 -2.19 -0.22
N LEU A 76 7.17 -2.56 -1.07
CA LEU A 76 7.09 -2.34 -2.51
C LEU A 76 6.58 -3.60 -3.20
N LEU A 77 5.49 -3.48 -3.93
CA LEU A 77 4.79 -4.59 -4.57
C LEU A 77 5.32 -4.84 -5.99
N GLU A 78 6.32 -5.70 -6.10
CA GLU A 78 6.83 -6.22 -7.37
C GLU A 78 6.04 -7.41 -7.93
N SER A 79 5.18 -8.02 -7.10
CA SER A 79 4.34 -9.17 -7.50
C SER A 79 3.16 -8.81 -8.39
N VAL A 80 2.84 -7.52 -8.49
CA VAL A 80 1.70 -7.05 -9.29
C VAL A 80 1.94 -7.28 -10.78
N THR A 81 0.85 -7.23 -11.53
CA THR A 81 0.84 -7.40 -12.97
C THR A 81 1.71 -6.37 -13.69
N GLY A 82 2.70 -6.87 -14.45
CA GLY A 82 3.48 -6.09 -15.42
C GLY A 82 2.93 -6.25 -16.84
N GLU A 83 2.63 -7.48 -17.24
CA GLU A 83 2.10 -7.81 -18.56
C GLU A 83 0.99 -8.86 -18.43
N GLU A 84 -0.07 -8.74 -19.23
CA GLU A 84 -1.23 -9.64 -19.24
C GLU A 84 -1.36 -10.40 -20.55
N PHE A 85 -1.84 -11.63 -20.46
CA PHE A 85 -2.03 -12.53 -21.60
C PHE A 85 -3.40 -13.20 -21.53
N MET A 86 -3.98 -13.47 -22.69
CA MET A 86 -5.18 -14.29 -22.85
C MET A 86 -4.75 -15.58 -23.55
N ILE A 87 -4.85 -16.73 -22.87
CA ILE A 87 -4.47 -18.04 -23.43
C ILE A 87 -5.66 -18.97 -23.18
N ASP A 88 -6.25 -19.50 -24.25
CA ASP A 88 -7.40 -20.42 -24.20
C ASP A 88 -8.57 -19.89 -23.34
N GLY A 89 -8.84 -18.58 -23.42
CA GLY A 89 -9.89 -17.92 -22.64
C GLY A 89 -9.55 -17.66 -21.16
N ILE A 90 -8.37 -18.06 -20.69
CA ILE A 90 -7.90 -17.86 -19.31
C ILE A 90 -6.89 -16.71 -19.23
N LYS A 91 -7.07 -15.82 -18.26
CA LYS A 91 -6.20 -14.65 -18.06
C LYS A 91 -4.95 -15.06 -17.29
N TYR A 92 -3.79 -14.75 -17.84
CA TYR A 92 -2.49 -14.92 -17.22
C TYR A 92 -1.76 -13.58 -17.12
N TYR A 93 -0.75 -13.51 -16.26
CA TYR A 93 0.15 -12.36 -16.19
C TYR A 93 1.58 -12.76 -15.83
N LYS A 94 2.51 -11.86 -16.13
CA LYS A 94 3.87 -11.84 -15.56
C LYS A 94 4.03 -10.62 -14.68
N ASN A 95 4.79 -10.75 -13.60
CA ASN A 95 4.98 -9.70 -12.61
C ASN A 95 6.14 -8.75 -12.97
N LEU A 96 6.30 -7.67 -12.19
CA LEU A 96 7.28 -6.60 -12.45
C LEU A 96 8.73 -7.06 -12.33
N ASN A 97 8.98 -8.18 -11.67
CA ASN A 97 10.31 -8.78 -11.49
C ASN A 97 10.72 -9.67 -12.69
N ILE A 98 9.78 -9.94 -13.62
CA ILE A 98 10.02 -10.77 -14.80
C ILE A 98 9.92 -9.94 -16.08
N VAL A 99 8.94 -9.05 -16.15
CA VAL A 99 8.73 -8.20 -17.34
C VAL A 99 9.89 -7.23 -17.46
N LYS A 100 10.51 -7.21 -18.65
CA LYS A 100 11.65 -6.35 -18.98
C LYS A 100 11.27 -5.31 -20.02
N ASP A 101 11.91 -4.15 -19.95
CA ASP A 101 11.82 -3.14 -20.99
C ASP A 101 12.83 -3.39 -22.14
N ASN A 102 12.84 -2.51 -23.14
CA ASN A 102 13.70 -2.61 -24.31
C ASN A 102 15.21 -2.57 -23.97
N ASN A 103 15.58 -2.06 -22.80
CA ASN A 103 16.96 -2.01 -22.32
C ASN A 103 17.34 -3.25 -21.50
N GLY A 104 16.43 -4.22 -21.37
CA GLY A 104 16.64 -5.47 -20.64
C GLY A 104 16.51 -5.35 -19.11
N LEU A 105 16.14 -4.18 -18.59
CA LEU A 105 15.86 -3.95 -17.18
C LEU A 105 14.44 -4.41 -16.86
N THR A 106 14.26 -5.04 -15.70
CA THR A 106 12.91 -5.34 -15.22
C THR A 106 12.16 -4.04 -14.89
N ILE A 107 10.83 -4.05 -14.98
CA ILE A 107 10.01 -2.89 -14.61
C ILE A 107 10.30 -2.42 -13.18
N LYS A 108 10.52 -3.36 -12.25
CA LYS A 108 10.97 -3.07 -10.89
C LYS A 108 12.29 -2.29 -10.87
N GLU A 109 13.32 -2.79 -11.55
CA GLU A 109 14.66 -2.17 -11.58
C GLU A 109 14.63 -0.77 -12.17
N LYS A 110 13.80 -0.55 -13.19
CA LYS A 110 13.62 0.75 -13.83
C LYS A 110 13.09 1.82 -12.86
N PHE A 111 12.05 1.50 -12.09
CA PHE A 111 11.34 2.51 -11.30
C PHE A 111 11.79 2.60 -9.84
N PHE A 112 12.35 1.53 -9.27
CA PHE A 112 12.79 1.51 -7.87
C PHE A 112 13.74 2.66 -7.47
N PRO A 113 14.72 3.09 -8.30
CA PRO A 113 15.61 4.22 -7.96
C PRO A 113 14.88 5.50 -7.56
N TYR A 114 13.77 5.83 -8.23
CA TYR A 114 12.99 7.04 -7.94
C TYR A 114 12.28 6.97 -6.58
N PHE A 115 11.80 5.79 -6.19
CA PHE A 115 11.24 5.58 -4.84
C PHE A 115 12.34 5.66 -3.79
N LYS A 116 13.50 5.05 -4.05
CA LYS A 116 14.63 5.05 -3.11
C LYS A 116 15.15 6.46 -2.84
N GLU A 117 15.32 7.25 -3.90
CA GLU A 117 15.74 8.66 -3.80
C GLU A 117 14.77 9.49 -2.93
N LEU A 118 13.46 9.39 -3.21
CA LEU A 118 12.43 10.08 -2.44
C LEU A 118 12.47 9.69 -0.96
N LEU A 119 12.55 8.39 -0.66
CA LEU A 119 12.59 7.88 0.71
C LEU A 119 13.88 8.29 1.45
N ASP A 120 15.04 8.26 0.78
CA ASP A 120 16.31 8.73 1.34
C ASP A 120 16.26 10.20 1.69
N LYS A 121 15.64 11.01 0.83
CA LYS A 121 15.47 12.44 1.05
C LYS A 121 14.61 12.70 2.30
N LEU A 122 13.44 12.05 2.40
CA LEU A 122 12.54 12.17 3.54
C LEU A 122 13.19 11.68 4.84
N SER A 123 13.87 10.53 4.80
CA SER A 123 14.57 9.96 5.95
C SER A 123 15.64 10.89 6.52
N LYS A 124 16.48 11.48 5.66
CA LYS A 124 17.48 12.46 6.07
C LYS A 124 16.84 13.71 6.67
N LYS A 125 15.76 14.20 6.06
CA LYS A 125 15.08 15.42 6.47
C LYS A 125 14.36 15.28 7.82
N ASP A 126 13.63 14.19 8.02
CA ASP A 126 12.85 13.94 9.23
C ASP A 126 13.60 13.19 10.33
N LYS A 127 14.80 12.67 10.03
CA LYS A 127 15.60 11.83 10.95
C LYS A 127 14.80 10.62 11.44
N ILE A 128 14.07 10.00 10.51
CA ILE A 128 13.29 8.78 10.70
C ILE A 128 13.89 7.68 9.82
N ASN A 129 14.22 6.55 10.45
CA ASN A 129 14.75 5.40 9.73
C ASN A 129 13.63 4.71 8.95
N TYR A 130 13.96 4.20 7.77
CA TYR A 130 13.06 3.36 7.00
C TYR A 130 13.76 2.12 6.47
N GLU A 131 12.98 1.09 6.21
CA GLU A 131 13.39 -0.16 5.58
C GLU A 131 12.50 -0.42 4.37
N VAL A 132 13.09 -0.81 3.24
CA VAL A 132 12.34 -1.28 2.07
C VAL A 132 12.23 -2.79 2.14
N LEU A 133 11.00 -3.30 2.00
CA LEU A 133 10.70 -4.72 1.90
C LEU A 133 9.96 -4.96 0.58
N PHE A 134 10.50 -5.83 -0.26
CA PHE A 134 9.77 -6.30 -1.43
C PHE A 134 8.74 -7.36 -1.02
N PHE A 135 7.65 -7.49 -1.76
CA PHE A 135 6.56 -8.40 -1.41
C PHE A 135 7.03 -9.86 -1.28
N TYR A 136 7.92 -10.30 -2.18
CA TYR A 136 8.47 -11.65 -2.12
C TYR A 136 9.50 -11.84 -0.99
N ASP A 137 10.06 -10.77 -0.43
CA ASP A 137 10.88 -10.85 0.78
C ASP A 137 10.01 -10.85 2.03
N TYR A 138 8.96 -10.01 2.06
CA TYR A 138 7.94 -9.98 3.10
C TYR A 138 7.31 -11.37 3.32
N GLN A 139 6.89 -12.05 2.25
CA GLN A 139 6.18 -13.33 2.37
C GLN A 139 7.05 -14.50 2.88
N LYS A 140 8.38 -14.34 2.90
CA LYS A 140 9.28 -15.37 3.45
C LYS A 140 9.15 -15.46 4.98
N ASN A 141 8.65 -14.41 5.63
CA ASN A 141 8.48 -14.39 7.08
C ASN A 141 7.53 -15.53 7.53
N PRO A 142 7.94 -16.40 8.47
CA PRO A 142 7.09 -17.49 8.97
C PRO A 142 5.71 -17.04 9.46
N LEU A 143 5.61 -15.89 10.12
CA LEU A 143 4.33 -15.38 10.63
C LEU A 143 3.37 -14.96 9.50
N VAL A 144 3.90 -14.53 8.35
CA VAL A 144 3.08 -14.23 7.15
C VAL A 144 2.48 -15.51 6.60
N LYS A 145 3.23 -16.60 6.57
CA LYS A 145 2.73 -17.89 6.09
C LYS A 145 1.78 -18.55 7.07
N GLU A 146 2.00 -18.36 8.37
CA GLU A 146 1.06 -18.77 9.41
C GLU A 146 -0.27 -18.01 9.28
N ALA A 147 -0.22 -16.69 9.12
CA ALA A 147 -1.40 -15.87 8.84
C ALA A 147 -2.12 -16.30 7.55
N LEU A 148 -1.37 -16.59 6.48
CA LEU A 148 -1.94 -17.12 5.24
C LEU A 148 -2.63 -18.46 5.47
N TYR A 149 -1.99 -19.38 6.19
CA TYR A 149 -2.57 -20.69 6.51
C TYR A 149 -3.89 -20.55 7.28
N GLU A 150 -3.95 -19.66 8.28
CA GLU A 150 -5.19 -19.39 9.02
C GLU A 150 -6.33 -18.90 8.12
N VAL A 151 -6.04 -18.02 7.15
CA VAL A 151 -7.05 -17.54 6.19
C VAL A 151 -7.52 -18.68 5.30
N ILE A 152 -6.61 -19.49 4.73
CA ILE A 152 -6.97 -20.61 3.86
C ILE A 152 -7.70 -21.72 4.63
N GLN A 153 -7.33 -21.99 5.88
CA GLN A 153 -8.03 -22.95 6.74
C GLN A 153 -9.48 -22.53 7.00
N ASN A 154 -9.76 -21.22 7.04
CA ASN A 154 -11.09 -20.65 7.24
C ASN A 154 -11.78 -20.25 5.91
N GLU A 155 -11.33 -20.77 4.77
CA GLU A 155 -11.83 -20.38 3.44
C GLU A 155 -13.37 -20.40 3.36
N LYS A 156 -14.00 -21.45 3.88
CA LYS A 156 -15.46 -21.63 3.81
C LYS A 156 -16.24 -20.46 4.40
N GLU A 157 -15.77 -19.91 5.52
CA GLU A 157 -16.40 -18.78 6.23
C GLU A 157 -16.08 -17.43 5.58
N LEU A 158 -14.90 -17.33 4.95
CA LEU A 158 -14.34 -16.08 4.48
C LEU A 158 -14.62 -15.80 3.01
N ARG A 159 -14.80 -16.83 2.18
CA ARG A 159 -14.75 -16.69 0.71
C ARG A 159 -15.70 -15.64 0.14
N TYR A 160 -16.95 -15.58 0.62
CA TYR A 160 -17.94 -14.59 0.14
C TYR A 160 -17.84 -13.25 0.86
N THR A 161 -17.11 -13.19 1.96
CA THR A 161 -16.74 -11.92 2.61
C THR A 161 -15.66 -11.22 1.78
N LEU A 162 -14.62 -11.98 1.40
CA LEU A 162 -13.44 -11.47 0.70
C LEU A 162 -13.65 -11.32 -0.82
N ASP A 163 -14.45 -12.19 -1.44
CA ASP A 163 -14.89 -12.07 -2.83
C ASP A 163 -16.39 -12.39 -2.92
N PRO A 164 -17.28 -11.40 -2.68
CA PRO A 164 -18.72 -11.60 -2.80
C PRO A 164 -19.18 -12.04 -4.19
N LYS A 165 -18.39 -11.75 -5.24
CA LYS A 165 -18.76 -12.02 -6.63
C LYS A 165 -18.57 -13.49 -6.98
N ASN A 166 -17.43 -14.06 -6.61
CA ASN A 166 -17.06 -15.42 -7.06
C ASN A 166 -16.79 -16.39 -5.90
N GLY A 167 -16.66 -15.91 -4.66
CA GLY A 167 -16.24 -16.73 -3.53
C GLY A 167 -14.83 -17.29 -3.71
N GLU A 168 -13.92 -16.54 -4.37
CA GLU A 168 -12.54 -16.97 -4.63
C GLU A 168 -11.55 -16.31 -3.67
N ILE A 169 -10.86 -17.10 -2.84
CA ILE A 169 -9.67 -16.64 -2.11
C ILE A 169 -8.45 -16.82 -3.01
N ARG A 170 -8.11 -15.76 -3.75
CA ARG A 170 -7.08 -15.81 -4.81
C ARG A 170 -5.66 -15.77 -4.27
N LEU A 171 -5.16 -16.95 -3.91
CA LEU A 171 -3.74 -17.26 -3.73
C LEU A 171 -3.21 -17.92 -5.00
N ARG A 172 -2.20 -17.30 -5.61
CA ARG A 172 -1.67 -17.64 -6.94
C ARG A 172 -0.20 -18.00 -6.84
N VAL A 173 0.27 -18.86 -7.75
CA VAL A 173 1.68 -19.24 -7.83
C VAL A 173 2.19 -19.07 -9.26
N PRO A 174 3.35 -18.43 -9.47
CA PRO A 174 3.96 -18.34 -10.78
C PRO A 174 4.51 -19.71 -11.20
N CYS A 175 4.42 -20.02 -12.51
CA CYS A 175 5.10 -21.18 -13.05
C CYS A 175 6.61 -21.09 -12.76
N PRO A 176 7.25 -22.11 -12.18
CA PRO A 176 8.67 -22.05 -11.79
C PRO A 176 9.63 -21.92 -12.98
N LYS A 177 9.18 -22.24 -14.21
CA LYS A 177 10.01 -22.18 -15.42
C LYS A 177 9.94 -20.84 -16.16
N CYS A 178 8.76 -20.23 -16.25
CA CYS A 178 8.58 -18.99 -17.04
C CYS A 178 7.90 -17.85 -16.32
N GLY A 179 7.49 -18.05 -15.06
CA GLY A 179 6.87 -17.06 -14.22
C GLY A 179 5.48 -16.58 -14.67
N LEU A 180 4.85 -17.31 -15.59
CA LEU A 180 3.46 -17.07 -15.99
C LEU A 180 2.52 -17.49 -14.84
N THR A 181 1.62 -16.59 -14.45
CA THR A 181 0.70 -16.79 -13.31
C THR A 181 -0.74 -16.66 -13.76
N GLU A 182 -1.59 -17.61 -13.37
CA GLU A 182 -3.03 -17.56 -13.63
C GLU A 182 -3.69 -16.46 -12.80
N LYS A 183 -4.56 -15.64 -13.40
CA LYS A 183 -5.16 -14.48 -12.74
C LYS A 183 -6.41 -14.84 -11.91
N HIS A 184 -7.21 -15.78 -12.42
CA HIS A 184 -8.41 -16.35 -11.78
C HIS A 184 -8.17 -17.84 -11.57
N LEU A 185 -8.65 -18.44 -10.49
CA LEU A 185 -8.23 -19.79 -10.05
C LEU A 185 -8.86 -20.94 -10.86
N SER A 186 -9.02 -20.80 -12.18
CA SER A 186 -9.70 -21.78 -13.04
C SER A 186 -8.98 -23.13 -13.06
N ASN A 187 -7.64 -23.13 -13.13
CA ASN A 187 -6.81 -24.32 -13.13
C ASN A 187 -6.04 -24.51 -11.80
N THR A 188 -6.26 -23.64 -10.82
CA THR A 188 -5.51 -23.62 -9.57
C THR A 188 -6.37 -24.13 -8.42
N LYS A 189 -5.94 -25.22 -7.78
CA LYS A 189 -6.61 -25.81 -6.62
C LYS A 189 -5.76 -25.65 -5.37
N ILE A 190 -6.40 -25.23 -4.28
CA ILE A 190 -5.74 -24.86 -3.02
C ILE A 190 -6.33 -25.72 -1.90
N LYS A 191 -5.47 -26.26 -1.04
CA LYS A 191 -5.88 -27.01 0.16
C LYS A 191 -4.95 -26.70 1.33
N ALA A 192 -5.53 -26.45 2.51
CA ALA A 192 -4.80 -26.45 3.77
C ALA A 192 -4.80 -27.86 4.39
N VAL A 193 -3.63 -28.41 4.69
CA VAL A 193 -3.42 -29.73 5.30
C VAL A 193 -2.21 -29.66 6.23
N ASP A 194 -2.36 -30.10 7.49
CA ASP A 194 -1.27 -30.24 8.47
C ASP A 194 -0.32 -29.01 8.57
N ASN A 195 -0.87 -27.80 8.71
CA ASN A 195 -0.11 -26.53 8.74
C ASN A 195 0.67 -26.21 7.45
N LYS A 196 0.23 -26.78 6.32
CA LYS A 196 0.76 -26.53 4.98
C LYS A 196 -0.35 -26.16 4.03
N ILE A 197 -0.02 -25.38 3.02
CA ILE A 197 -0.92 -25.09 1.90
C ILE A 197 -0.35 -25.80 0.67
N ILE A 198 -1.14 -26.69 0.08
CA ILE A 198 -0.82 -27.39 -1.15
C ILE A 198 -1.57 -26.71 -2.29
N ILE A 199 -0.82 -26.26 -3.29
CA ILE A 199 -1.35 -25.58 -4.47
C ILE A 199 -0.99 -26.41 -5.70
N ASN A 200 -2.00 -26.91 -6.40
CA ASN A 200 -1.86 -27.57 -7.68
C ASN A 200 -2.30 -26.60 -8.78
N SER A 201 -1.41 -26.32 -9.74
CA SER A 201 -1.67 -25.36 -10.81
C SER A 201 -1.15 -25.86 -12.16
N PHE A 202 -1.51 -25.17 -13.24
CA PHE A 202 -1.18 -25.54 -14.61
C PHE A 202 -0.59 -24.35 -15.38
N CYS A 203 0.54 -24.59 -16.04
CA CYS A 203 1.11 -23.66 -16.99
C CYS A 203 0.85 -24.16 -18.42
N PRO A 204 0.22 -23.36 -19.31
CA PRO A 204 -0.03 -23.76 -20.70
C PRO A 204 1.24 -24.07 -21.50
N LYS A 205 2.42 -23.63 -21.03
CA LYS A 205 3.71 -23.92 -21.65
C LYS A 205 4.47 -25.09 -21.03
N HIS A 206 4.20 -25.43 -19.77
CA HIS A 206 5.04 -26.34 -18.98
C HIS A 206 4.28 -27.46 -18.25
N GLY A 207 2.96 -27.52 -18.40
CA GLY A 207 2.11 -28.54 -17.78
C GLY A 207 1.78 -28.26 -16.32
N ASN A 208 1.34 -29.31 -15.62
CA ASN A 208 0.97 -29.27 -14.21
C ASN A 208 2.20 -29.09 -13.31
N PHE A 209 2.03 -28.37 -12.21
CA PHE A 209 3.04 -28.22 -11.16
C PHE A 209 2.38 -28.07 -9.79
N GLU A 210 3.11 -28.45 -8.75
CA GLU A 210 2.67 -28.37 -7.35
C GLU A 210 3.60 -27.43 -6.57
N VAL A 211 3.03 -26.62 -5.68
CA VAL A 211 3.74 -25.77 -4.73
C VAL A 211 3.25 -26.07 -3.32
N LYS A 212 4.18 -26.14 -2.36
CA LYS A 212 3.88 -26.39 -0.95
C LYS A 212 4.36 -25.21 -0.12
N ILE A 213 3.43 -24.49 0.49
CA ILE A 213 3.73 -23.37 1.37
C ILE A 213 3.65 -23.85 2.81
N ASP A 214 4.75 -23.73 3.53
CA ASP A 214 4.83 -23.95 4.97
C ASP A 214 5.74 -22.90 5.60
N LYS A 215 5.81 -22.85 6.94
CA LYS A 215 6.61 -21.84 7.65
C LYS A 215 8.05 -21.68 7.14
N ASN A 216 8.66 -22.74 6.61
CA ASN A 216 10.04 -22.78 6.14
C ASN A 216 10.19 -22.73 4.62
N SER A 217 9.11 -22.77 3.85
CA SER A 217 9.19 -22.79 2.37
C SER A 217 9.82 -21.53 1.79
N ASN A 218 10.48 -21.62 0.65
CA ASN A 218 11.02 -20.44 -0.07
C ASN A 218 10.22 -20.12 -1.34
N ASP A 219 9.10 -20.81 -1.54
CA ASP A 219 8.24 -20.66 -2.71
C ASP A 219 7.60 -19.27 -2.76
N ASN A 220 7.63 -18.69 -3.95
CA ASN A 220 6.95 -17.43 -4.19
C ASN A 220 5.47 -17.66 -4.49
N PHE A 221 4.60 -16.92 -3.82
CA PHE A 221 3.18 -16.85 -4.14
C PHE A 221 2.76 -15.40 -4.32
N ASP A 222 1.55 -15.18 -4.83
CA ASP A 222 0.94 -13.86 -4.94
C ASP A 222 -0.49 -13.91 -4.44
N MET A 223 -0.92 -12.82 -3.81
CA MET A 223 -2.24 -12.69 -3.20
C MET A 223 -2.99 -11.57 -3.91
N ASN A 224 -4.28 -11.76 -4.19
CA ASN A 224 -5.11 -10.62 -4.55
C ASN A 224 -5.19 -9.62 -3.37
N VAL A 225 -5.66 -8.41 -3.68
CA VAL A 225 -5.60 -7.30 -2.71
C VAL A 225 -6.33 -7.62 -1.39
N PRO A 226 -7.56 -8.15 -1.37
CA PRO A 226 -8.24 -8.47 -0.11
C PRO A 226 -7.50 -9.52 0.73
N LEU A 227 -7.03 -10.62 0.11
CA LEU A 227 -6.28 -11.66 0.81
C LEU A 227 -4.97 -11.10 1.38
N ARG A 228 -4.20 -10.36 0.58
CA ARG A 228 -2.95 -9.75 1.01
C ARG A 228 -3.15 -8.85 2.22
N TYR A 229 -4.21 -8.05 2.21
CA TYR A 229 -4.50 -7.10 3.27
C TYR A 229 -4.87 -7.81 4.58
N LEU A 230 -5.74 -8.83 4.53
CA LEU A 230 -6.11 -9.62 5.70
C LEU A 230 -4.91 -10.38 6.28
N VAL A 231 -4.10 -11.02 5.43
CA VAL A 231 -2.88 -11.72 5.85
C VAL A 231 -1.90 -10.76 6.51
N LYS A 232 -1.71 -9.56 5.96
CA LYS A 232 -0.87 -8.52 6.56
C LYS A 232 -1.38 -8.11 7.93
N ILE A 233 -2.68 -7.90 8.10
CA ILE A 233 -3.26 -7.57 9.40
C ILE A 233 -3.00 -8.67 10.43
N LEU A 234 -3.29 -9.93 10.09
CA LEU A 234 -3.05 -11.06 10.99
C LEU A 234 -1.57 -11.18 11.36
N TYR A 235 -0.68 -11.00 10.39
CA TYR A 235 0.76 -10.94 10.61
C TYR A 235 1.14 -9.84 11.62
N LEU A 236 0.67 -8.61 11.41
CA LEU A 236 1.01 -7.47 12.27
C LEU A 236 0.43 -7.61 13.68
N LEU A 237 -0.80 -8.11 13.84
CA LEU A 237 -1.41 -8.37 15.14
C LEU A 237 -0.60 -9.39 15.96
N LYS A 238 -0.02 -10.41 15.30
CA LYS A 238 0.89 -11.36 15.95
C LYS A 238 2.23 -10.73 16.28
N GLN A 239 2.83 -10.01 15.34
CA GLN A 239 4.11 -9.34 15.53
C GLN A 239 4.06 -8.33 16.69
N ASP A 240 2.97 -7.55 16.80
CA ASP A 240 2.73 -6.58 17.88
C ASP A 240 2.80 -7.20 19.27
N LYS A 241 2.32 -8.45 19.41
CA LYS A 241 2.33 -9.20 20.67
C LYS A 241 3.72 -9.75 20.99
N ILE A 242 4.46 -10.21 19.98
CA ILE A 242 5.80 -10.78 20.15
C ILE A 242 6.81 -9.70 20.53
N ASP A 243 6.81 -8.58 19.80
CA ASP A 243 7.84 -7.55 19.96
C ASP A 243 7.49 -6.48 20.99
N ASN A 244 6.24 -6.46 21.47
CA ASN A 244 5.65 -5.30 22.14
C ASN A 244 5.77 -4.02 21.28
N SER A 245 5.62 -4.15 19.97
CA SER A 245 5.54 -3.02 19.03
C SER A 245 4.08 -2.66 18.74
N LEU A 246 3.88 -1.47 18.19
CA LEU A 246 2.63 -1.07 17.55
C LEU A 246 2.87 -0.83 16.06
N ASN A 247 2.47 -1.79 15.25
CA ASN A 247 2.46 -1.67 13.80
C ASN A 247 1.21 -0.90 13.36
N VAL A 248 1.41 0.16 12.58
CA VAL A 248 0.33 1.01 12.04
C VAL A 248 0.43 1.05 10.53
N ILE A 249 -0.61 0.59 9.81
CA ILE A 249 -0.64 0.70 8.35
C ILE A 249 -1.00 2.13 7.96
N VAL A 250 -0.26 2.70 7.02
CA VAL A 250 -0.50 4.04 6.48
C VAL A 250 -0.78 3.90 4.98
N ASP A 251 -2.05 4.07 4.61
CA ASP A 251 -2.55 3.90 3.25
C ASP A 251 -3.22 5.18 2.74
N GLY A 252 -3.43 5.29 1.42
CA GLY A 252 -4.20 6.39 0.84
C GLY A 252 -5.68 6.34 1.24
N GLY A 253 -6.31 7.52 1.32
CA GLY A 253 -7.73 7.72 1.62
C GLY A 253 -8.68 6.98 0.68
N ASP A 254 -8.22 6.59 -0.51
CA ASP A 254 -8.99 5.76 -1.45
C ASP A 254 -9.28 4.35 -0.93
N TRP A 255 -8.54 3.88 0.08
CA TRP A 255 -8.78 2.62 0.78
C TRP A 255 -9.60 2.79 2.06
N SER A 256 -10.11 3.99 2.33
CA SER A 256 -10.97 4.26 3.47
C SER A 256 -12.44 3.87 3.19
N GLY A 257 -13.37 4.28 4.07
CA GLY A 257 -14.80 4.01 3.90
C GLY A 257 -15.19 2.55 4.22
N MET A 258 -15.79 1.86 3.25
CA MET A 258 -16.31 0.49 3.46
C MET A 258 -15.23 -0.59 3.46
N TRP A 259 -14.03 -0.30 2.94
CA TRP A 259 -12.95 -1.26 2.83
C TRP A 259 -12.56 -1.88 4.20
N PRO A 260 -12.35 -1.09 5.28
CA PRO A 260 -12.16 -1.61 6.63
C PRO A 260 -13.12 -2.69 7.07
N LEU A 261 -14.42 -2.38 6.92
CA LEU A 261 -15.49 -3.24 7.40
C LEU A 261 -15.48 -4.57 6.65
N ARG A 262 -15.34 -4.53 5.33
CA ARG A 262 -15.49 -5.70 4.46
C ARG A 262 -14.24 -6.56 4.36
N VAL A 263 -13.05 -5.95 4.34
CA VAL A 263 -11.81 -6.66 4.01
C VAL A 263 -11.11 -7.23 5.23
N TYR A 264 -11.30 -6.65 6.42
CA TYR A 264 -10.63 -7.16 7.61
C TYR A 264 -11.49 -7.18 8.87
N MET A 265 -12.37 -6.22 9.15
CA MET A 265 -13.15 -6.29 10.40
C MET A 265 -14.14 -7.48 10.38
N GLU A 266 -14.96 -7.62 9.34
CA GLU A 266 -15.87 -8.78 9.18
C GLU A 266 -15.11 -10.12 9.14
N PRO A 267 -14.03 -10.29 8.33
CA PRO A 267 -13.22 -11.50 8.36
C PRO A 267 -12.63 -11.84 9.73
N LEU A 268 -12.05 -10.86 10.45
CA LEU A 268 -11.48 -11.07 11.78
C LEU A 268 -12.56 -11.58 12.76
N LEU A 269 -13.74 -10.95 12.77
CA LEU A 269 -14.86 -11.39 13.62
C LEU A 269 -15.34 -12.81 13.27
N LYS A 270 -15.41 -13.16 11.98
CA LYS A 270 -15.74 -14.53 11.54
C LYS A 270 -14.69 -15.55 11.98
N MET A 271 -13.43 -15.14 12.05
CA MET A 271 -12.32 -15.93 12.60
C MET A 271 -12.25 -15.87 14.14
N LYS A 272 -13.19 -15.20 14.81
CA LYS A 272 -13.24 -14.98 16.27
C LYS A 272 -12.03 -14.22 16.82
N ILE A 273 -11.48 -13.32 16.02
CA ILE A 273 -10.39 -12.42 16.39
C ILE A 273 -11.01 -11.05 16.69
N HIS A 274 -10.78 -10.56 17.92
CA HIS A 274 -11.33 -9.30 18.43
C HIS A 274 -10.29 -8.18 18.51
N ASP A 275 -9.02 -8.49 18.23
CA ASP A 275 -7.98 -7.46 18.12
C ASP A 275 -8.26 -6.55 16.92
N VAL A 276 -8.16 -5.23 17.14
CA VAL A 276 -8.41 -4.22 16.11
C VAL A 276 -7.07 -3.73 15.54
N PRO A 277 -6.83 -3.84 14.22
CA PRO A 277 -5.61 -3.32 13.60
C PRO A 277 -5.53 -1.79 13.68
N SER A 278 -4.31 -1.25 13.65
CA SER A 278 -4.07 0.20 13.64
C SER A 278 -3.79 0.66 12.21
N ILE A 279 -4.64 1.53 11.69
CA ILE A 279 -4.59 1.98 10.29
C ILE A 279 -4.90 3.47 10.25
N ILE A 280 -4.11 4.22 9.49
CA ILE A 280 -4.30 5.65 9.25
C ILE A 280 -4.37 5.87 7.75
N TYR A 281 -5.41 6.58 7.30
CA TYR A 281 -5.59 6.93 5.90
C TYR A 281 -5.11 8.35 5.63
N THR A 282 -4.16 8.51 4.70
CA THR A 282 -3.64 9.83 4.29
C THR A 282 -4.58 10.51 3.30
N PRO A 283 -4.57 11.84 3.20
CA PRO A 283 -5.31 12.56 2.16
C PRO A 283 -5.14 12.00 0.74
N THR A 284 -6.23 11.93 -0.01
CA THR A 284 -6.20 11.60 -1.44
C THR A 284 -6.06 12.88 -2.26
N ILE A 285 -5.32 12.78 -3.37
CA ILE A 285 -5.27 13.85 -4.37
C ILE A 285 -6.30 13.56 -5.47
N LEU A 286 -7.24 14.49 -5.65
CA LEU A 286 -8.39 14.40 -6.55
C LEU A 286 -8.24 15.37 -7.74
N ASP A 287 -8.80 15.02 -8.88
CA ASP A 287 -9.01 15.96 -9.98
C ASP A 287 -10.30 16.79 -9.80
N TRP A 288 -10.59 17.65 -10.77
CA TRP A 288 -11.77 18.53 -10.77
C TRP A 288 -13.11 17.79 -10.65
N SER A 289 -13.17 16.51 -11.05
CA SER A 289 -14.38 15.68 -10.97
C SER A 289 -14.55 14.98 -9.62
N GLY A 290 -13.56 15.12 -8.73
CA GLY A 290 -13.46 14.34 -7.50
C GLY A 290 -12.88 12.95 -7.71
N SER A 291 -12.35 12.66 -8.90
CA SER A 291 -11.70 11.37 -9.17
C SER A 291 -10.29 11.37 -8.59
N LYS A 292 -9.94 10.28 -7.91
CA LYS A 292 -8.56 10.05 -7.45
C LYS A 292 -7.60 10.14 -8.64
N LEU A 293 -6.46 10.81 -8.43
CA LEU A 293 -5.33 10.76 -9.34
C LEU A 293 -4.84 9.31 -9.46
N SER A 294 -5.30 8.65 -10.52
CA SER A 294 -5.14 7.22 -10.72
C SER A 294 -4.16 6.95 -11.84
N LYS A 295 -3.14 6.16 -11.52
CA LYS A 295 -2.14 5.68 -12.47
C LYS A 295 -2.72 5.11 -13.77
N ARG A 296 -3.78 4.29 -13.67
CA ARG A 296 -4.36 3.59 -14.84
C ARG A 296 -4.81 4.56 -15.93
N MET A 297 -5.20 5.76 -15.53
CA MET A 297 -5.79 6.75 -16.43
C MET A 297 -4.73 7.54 -17.23
N TYR A 298 -3.53 7.77 -16.67
CA TYR A 298 -2.48 8.54 -17.36
C TYR A 298 -1.37 7.71 -18.00
N VAL A 299 -1.17 6.45 -17.57
CA VAL A 299 -0.22 5.53 -18.22
C VAL A 299 -0.84 4.84 -19.44
N GLY A 300 -2.17 4.68 -19.48
CA GLY A 300 -2.85 3.90 -20.52
C GLY A 300 -3.71 4.69 -21.52
N ASN A 301 -4.11 5.93 -21.23
CA ASN A 301 -5.18 6.60 -21.98
C ASN A 301 -4.95 8.08 -22.30
N GLU A 302 -3.75 8.62 -22.05
CA GLU A 302 -3.40 10.06 -22.23
C GLU A 302 -4.31 11.08 -21.51
N ALA A 303 -5.37 10.62 -20.82
CA ALA A 303 -6.49 11.42 -20.32
C ALA A 303 -6.10 12.55 -19.35
N TYR A 304 -4.89 12.51 -18.83
CA TYR A 304 -4.36 13.55 -17.96
C TYR A 304 -3.14 14.28 -18.53
N ARG A 305 -2.53 13.86 -19.64
CA ARG A 305 -1.35 14.55 -20.18
C ARG A 305 -1.68 15.92 -20.76
N GLU A 306 -2.88 16.10 -21.28
CA GLU A 306 -3.35 17.40 -21.78
C GLU A 306 -3.71 18.39 -20.66
N TYR A 307 -4.10 17.88 -19.48
CA TYR A 307 -4.66 18.68 -18.38
C TYR A 307 -3.75 18.78 -17.15
N LEU A 308 -2.84 17.82 -16.96
CA LEU A 308 -1.91 17.76 -15.85
C LEU A 308 -0.49 17.99 -16.34
N LYS A 309 0.23 18.82 -15.59
CA LYS A 309 1.66 19.00 -15.78
C LYS A 309 2.39 17.70 -15.47
N GLU A 310 3.31 17.30 -16.36
CA GLU A 310 4.05 16.04 -16.26
C GLU A 310 4.71 15.82 -14.88
N GLY A 311 5.24 16.87 -14.24
CA GLY A 311 5.86 16.78 -12.92
C GLY A 311 4.90 16.38 -11.79
N LEU A 312 3.58 16.51 -11.96
CA LEU A 312 2.60 16.02 -10.99
C LEU A 312 2.34 14.52 -11.09
N ILE A 313 2.63 13.90 -12.23
CA ILE A 313 2.41 12.47 -12.48
C ILE A 313 3.72 11.68 -12.60
N ASN A 314 4.84 12.38 -12.69
CA ASN A 314 6.15 11.82 -12.93
C ASN A 314 7.23 12.53 -12.07
N TYR A 315 7.68 11.84 -11.02
CA TYR A 315 8.74 12.34 -10.13
C TYR A 315 10.06 12.68 -10.86
N SER A 316 10.39 12.04 -11.99
CA SER A 316 11.59 12.44 -12.75
C SER A 316 11.48 13.85 -13.32
N GLU A 317 10.26 14.28 -13.67
CA GLU A 317 9.98 15.61 -14.22
C GLU A 317 9.56 16.63 -13.14
N PHE A 318 9.25 16.17 -11.93
CA PHE A 318 8.85 17.04 -10.82
C PHE A 318 9.91 18.12 -10.56
N TYR A 319 11.19 17.75 -10.51
CA TYR A 319 12.27 18.72 -10.28
C TYR A 319 12.52 19.64 -11.46
N ASN A 320 12.35 19.17 -12.69
CA ASN A 320 12.48 20.02 -13.86
C ASN A 320 11.43 21.15 -13.84
N GLN A 321 10.23 20.86 -13.33
CA GLN A 321 9.12 21.83 -13.31
C GLN A 321 9.06 22.70 -12.06
N TYR A 322 9.36 22.15 -10.88
CA TYR A 322 9.15 22.83 -9.60
C TYR A 322 10.43 23.00 -8.78
N GLY A 323 11.51 22.28 -9.13
CA GLY A 323 12.79 22.30 -8.43
C GLY A 323 12.71 21.89 -6.95
N GLU A 324 13.81 22.10 -6.25
CA GLU A 324 13.91 21.85 -4.82
C GLU A 324 12.92 22.70 -4.02
N ILE A 325 12.70 23.94 -4.44
CA ILE A 325 11.77 24.86 -3.77
C ILE A 325 10.33 24.34 -3.81
N GLY A 326 9.91 23.73 -4.92
CA GLY A 326 8.60 23.08 -5.02
C GLY A 326 8.46 21.88 -4.09
N PHE A 327 9.52 21.06 -4.00
CA PHE A 327 9.55 19.95 -3.04
C PHE A 327 9.39 20.45 -1.60
N GLU A 328 10.13 21.49 -1.22
CA GLU A 328 10.06 22.09 0.12
C GLU A 328 8.68 22.67 0.43
N ARG A 329 8.04 23.35 -0.53
CA ARG A 329 6.66 23.86 -0.38
C ARG A 329 5.67 22.73 -0.13
N LEU A 330 5.71 21.69 -0.97
CA LEU A 330 4.84 20.52 -0.81
C LEU A 330 5.08 19.83 0.53
N TYR A 331 6.35 19.62 0.88
CA TYR A 331 6.75 19.00 2.14
C TYR A 331 6.22 19.78 3.35
N ASN A 332 6.39 21.11 3.36
CA ASN A 332 5.96 21.96 4.47
C ASN A 332 4.44 21.98 4.62
N GLU A 333 3.72 22.06 3.50
CA GLU A 333 2.25 22.03 3.51
C GLU A 333 1.72 20.74 4.12
N ILE A 334 2.21 19.58 3.66
CA ILE A 334 1.78 18.27 4.16
C ILE A 334 2.18 18.06 5.63
N ASN A 335 3.37 18.52 6.03
CA ASN A 335 3.76 18.49 7.45
C ASN A 335 2.80 19.29 8.33
N SER A 336 2.25 20.40 7.81
CA SER A 336 1.23 21.18 8.52
C SER A 336 -0.08 20.41 8.71
N TRP A 337 -0.39 19.45 7.83
CA TRP A 337 -1.62 18.67 7.93
C TRP A 337 -1.60 17.77 9.16
N VAL A 338 -0.47 17.12 9.45
CA VAL A 338 -0.34 16.19 10.58
C VAL A 338 -0.61 16.85 11.93
N LEU A 339 -0.38 18.17 12.03
CA LEU A 339 -0.60 18.94 13.24
C LEU A 339 -2.07 19.34 13.45
N SER A 340 -2.97 19.01 12.52
CA SER A 340 -4.36 19.40 12.60
C SER A 340 -5.27 18.36 11.96
N PRO A 341 -6.08 17.62 12.73
CA PRO A 341 -6.95 16.58 12.17
C PRO A 341 -7.88 17.08 11.05
N LYS A 342 -8.35 18.34 11.09
CA LYS A 342 -9.19 18.93 10.02
C LYS A 342 -8.46 19.14 8.68
N LYS A 343 -7.12 19.19 8.72
CA LYS A 343 -6.27 19.25 7.53
C LYS A 343 -5.89 17.85 7.04
N PHE A 344 -5.66 16.91 7.95
CA PHE A 344 -5.23 15.57 7.56
C PHE A 344 -6.37 14.64 7.16
N ILE A 345 -7.55 14.78 7.76
CA ILE A 345 -8.68 13.86 7.55
C ILE A 345 -9.62 14.46 6.50
N ARG A 346 -9.10 14.59 5.29
CA ARG A 346 -9.80 15.11 4.10
C ARG A 346 -9.00 14.82 2.84
N ASP A 347 -9.61 15.10 1.69
CA ASP A 347 -8.93 15.08 0.40
C ASP A 347 -8.57 16.49 -0.09
N TYR A 348 -7.64 16.54 -1.05
CA TYR A 348 -7.15 17.77 -1.70
C TYR A 348 -7.20 17.62 -3.22
N THR A 349 -7.34 18.73 -3.94
CA THR A 349 -7.34 18.69 -5.41
C THR A 349 -5.95 18.93 -5.99
N ILE A 350 -5.75 18.51 -7.23
CA ILE A 350 -4.53 18.79 -8.00
C ILE A 350 -4.30 20.31 -8.12
N GLU A 351 -5.35 21.10 -8.28
CA GLU A 351 -5.26 22.56 -8.38
C GLU A 351 -4.80 23.21 -7.06
N TYR A 352 -5.15 22.60 -5.92
CA TYR A 352 -4.62 23.03 -4.62
C TYR A 352 -3.13 22.71 -4.51
N ILE A 353 -2.72 21.50 -4.90
CA ILE A 353 -1.31 21.11 -4.88
C ILE A 353 -0.47 21.98 -5.84
N ASP A 354 -0.94 22.23 -7.06
CA ASP A 354 -0.25 23.12 -8.01
C ASP A 354 -0.16 24.56 -7.49
N ALA A 355 -1.20 25.07 -6.80
CA ALA A 355 -1.16 26.38 -6.14
C ALA A 355 -0.07 26.46 -5.07
N ILE A 356 0.06 25.42 -4.24
CA ILE A 356 1.12 25.31 -3.22
C ILE A 356 2.50 25.30 -3.89
N LEU A 357 2.69 24.49 -4.93
CA LEU A 357 3.97 24.37 -5.64
C LEU A 357 4.40 25.71 -6.27
N LYS A 358 3.43 26.49 -6.76
CA LYS A 358 3.63 27.80 -7.38
C LYS A 358 3.72 28.98 -6.42
N ASP A 359 3.55 28.76 -5.11
CA ASP A 359 3.47 29.86 -4.13
C ASP A 359 2.31 30.83 -4.38
N GLU A 360 1.19 30.33 -4.88
CA GLU A 360 0.01 31.15 -5.06
C GLU A 360 -0.54 31.61 -3.70
N LYS A 361 -1.05 32.85 -3.63
CA LYS A 361 -1.67 33.36 -2.39
C LYS A 361 -2.94 32.60 -2.04
N ILE A 362 -2.87 31.78 -0.99
CA ILE A 362 -3.97 31.03 -0.39
C ILE A 362 -4.39 31.70 0.92
N ASN A 363 -5.71 31.87 1.09
CA ASN A 363 -6.32 32.31 2.33
C ASN A 363 -6.96 31.10 3.02
N TYR A 364 -6.46 30.77 4.20
CA TYR A 364 -6.92 29.62 5.00
C TYR A 364 -8.04 30.06 5.93
N ILE A 365 -9.21 29.42 5.82
CA ILE A 365 -10.45 29.76 6.53
C ILE A 365 -10.91 28.57 7.38
#